data_AF-A0AAV1BUF2-F1
#
_entry.id   AF-A0AAV1BUF2-F1
#
_cell.length_a   1.000
_cell.length_b   1.000
_cell.length_c   1.000
_cell.angle_alpha   90.00
_cell.angle_beta   90.00
_cell.angle_gamma   90.00
#
_symmetry.space_group_name_H-M   'P 1'
#
loop_
_entity.id
_entity.type
_entity.pdbx_description
1 polymer ?
#
loop_
_entity_poly.entity_id
_entity_poly.type
_entity_poly.pdbx_seq_one_letter_code
_entity_poly.pdbx_strand_id
1 'polypeptide(L)'
;MTDITSKVPLTRMLLRKRTQAPEPVSSEPIRRTRSRMESKSEENEPDYDDVRCQKCGSGEDDNQLLLCDGCDRGFHIFCLRPILPSVPNGSWFCPSCSNHSKITSFPLVQTKIVDFFRIQRSSLSGDKIIQDGKRRRKRSGSCLIVSKKSRKLLPFNPSEDPTRRLEQMASLATALTATRTEFSNKLTYLPTMAPRSANRAALEREGMQIISKDDAETLNLCKQMMERGECPPLMVIYDSVEGFTVEADRFIKDLTIITEYVGDVDYLKNREDDDGDSMMTLLCAADPSKSLVICPDKRSNIARFINGINNHSSDGKKKQNVKCVRFNVNGECRVLLIASRDIRKGERLYYDYNGYEHEYPTHHFV
;
A
#
# COMPACT_ATOMS: atom_id res chain seq x y z
N MET A 1 -2.82 40.18 42.27
CA MET A 1 -4.20 40.35 41.75
C MET A 1 -4.04 41.15 40.47
N THR A 2 -4.14 40.61 39.26
CA THR A 2 -4.99 39.54 38.73
C THR A 2 -4.30 38.90 37.52
N ASP A 3 -4.32 37.57 37.49
CA ASP A 3 -3.91 36.69 36.40
C ASP A 3 -4.94 36.78 35.26
N ILE A 4 -4.50 36.98 34.01
CA ILE A 4 -5.35 36.83 32.82
C ILE A 4 -4.65 35.88 31.87
N THR A 5 -4.86 34.58 32.10
CA THR A 5 -4.57 33.52 31.12
C THR A 5 -5.61 33.55 30.01
N SER A 6 -5.27 34.08 28.83
CA SER A 6 -6.04 33.85 27.62
C SER A 6 -5.67 32.48 27.02
N LYS A 7 -6.48 31.47 27.36
CA LYS A 7 -6.45 30.18 26.68
C LYS A 7 -6.95 30.37 25.24
N VAL A 8 -6.06 30.21 24.27
CA VAL A 8 -6.43 30.03 22.86
C VAL A 8 -7.12 28.67 22.71
N PRO A 9 -8.28 28.56 22.04
CA PRO A 9 -8.98 27.29 21.94
C PRO A 9 -8.21 26.34 21.00
N LEU A 10 -7.94 25.12 21.46
CA LEU A 10 -7.63 24.01 20.56
C LEU A 10 -8.87 23.75 19.70
N THR A 11 -8.83 24.17 18.44
CA THR A 11 -9.86 23.86 17.47
C THR A 11 -9.82 22.37 17.16
N ARG A 12 -10.86 21.68 17.63
CA ARG A 12 -11.19 20.26 17.44
C ARG A 12 -10.96 19.84 15.98
N MET A 13 -10.05 18.90 15.77
CA MET A 13 -9.78 18.27 14.48
C MET A 13 -11.08 17.77 13.86
N LEU A 14 -11.27 17.99 12.56
CA LEU A 14 -12.29 17.31 11.78
C LEU A 14 -11.91 15.83 11.73
N LEU A 15 -12.37 15.10 12.75
CA LEU A 15 -12.51 13.65 12.74
C LEU A 15 -13.25 13.27 11.46
N ARG A 16 -12.77 12.25 10.74
CA ARG A 16 -13.60 11.48 9.81
C ARG A 16 -14.98 11.33 10.44
N LYS A 17 -16.06 11.77 9.78
CA LYS A 17 -17.42 11.44 10.25
C LYS A 17 -17.66 9.96 9.98
N ARG A 18 -17.10 9.11 10.85
CA ARG A 18 -17.73 7.85 11.22
C ARG A 18 -18.34 8.07 12.59
N THR A 19 -19.59 7.66 12.70
CA THR A 19 -20.46 7.73 13.87
C THR A 19 -19.68 7.48 15.17
N GLN A 20 -19.72 8.45 16.09
CA GLN A 20 -19.31 8.22 17.47
C GLN A 20 -20.31 7.23 18.09
N ALA A 21 -19.81 6.08 18.57
CA ALA A 21 -20.60 5.21 19.44
C ALA A 21 -20.80 5.90 20.81
N PRO A 22 -21.98 5.80 21.45
CA PRO A 22 -22.18 6.31 22.81
C PRO A 22 -21.38 5.49 23.83
N GLU A 23 -21.00 6.11 24.95
CA GLU A 23 -20.33 5.43 26.06
C GLU A 23 -21.21 4.37 26.73
N PRO A 24 -20.62 3.27 27.25
CA PRO A 24 -21.38 2.18 27.86
C PRO A 24 -21.97 2.63 29.20
N VAL A 25 -23.29 2.56 29.32
CA VAL A 25 -23.97 2.74 30.61
C VAL A 25 -23.75 1.48 31.44
N SER A 26 -23.17 1.67 32.63
CA SER A 26 -22.94 0.64 33.65
C SER A 26 -24.23 -0.06 34.08
N SER A 27 -24.17 -1.38 34.21
CA SER A 27 -25.25 -2.24 34.68
C SER A 27 -25.43 -2.19 36.20
N GLU A 28 -26.64 -1.88 36.66
CA GLU A 28 -27.16 -2.33 37.96
C GLU A 28 -28.52 -3.03 37.80
N PRO A 29 -28.84 -4.05 38.64
CA PRO A 29 -29.94 -4.96 38.38
C PRO A 29 -31.21 -4.54 39.12
N ILE A 30 -32.33 -4.35 38.40
CA ILE A 30 -33.65 -4.13 39.03
C ILE A 30 -34.63 -5.26 38.72
N ARG A 31 -34.92 -5.94 39.82
CA ARG A 31 -35.97 -6.90 40.22
C ARG A 31 -37.22 -7.05 39.34
N ARG A 32 -37.56 -8.33 39.13
CA ARG A 32 -38.81 -8.89 38.59
C ARG A 32 -40.04 -8.50 39.41
N THR A 33 -41.11 -8.07 38.73
CA THR A 33 -42.51 -8.24 39.18
C THR A 33 -43.44 -8.53 37.99
N ARG A 34 -44.32 -9.51 38.18
CA ARG A 34 -45.30 -10.06 37.21
C ARG A 34 -46.64 -9.32 37.24
N SER A 35 -47.24 -9.04 36.08
CA SER A 35 -48.70 -9.03 35.76
C SER A 35 -48.88 -8.55 34.30
N ARG A 36 -49.35 -9.30 33.29
CA ARG A 36 -50.64 -9.99 32.98
C ARG A 36 -51.48 -9.20 31.94
N MET A 37 -51.73 -9.88 30.79
CA MET A 37 -52.75 -9.72 29.71
C MET A 37 -52.58 -8.56 28.70
N GLU A 38 -52.18 -8.87 27.44
CA GLU A 38 -53.00 -9.15 26.22
C GLU A 38 -53.47 -7.82 25.54
N SER A 39 -53.36 -7.55 24.23
CA SER A 39 -53.39 -8.38 23.01
C SER A 39 -53.03 -7.56 21.74
N LYS A 40 -52.41 -8.24 20.75
CA LYS A 40 -52.52 -8.07 19.28
C LYS A 40 -52.10 -6.75 18.58
N SER A 41 -50.94 -6.81 17.94
CA SER A 41 -50.79 -6.71 16.47
C SER A 41 -49.33 -7.04 16.12
N GLU A 42 -49.08 -8.31 15.75
CA GLU A 42 -47.82 -8.75 15.16
C GLU A 42 -47.71 -8.15 13.76
N GLU A 43 -47.13 -6.96 13.68
CA GLU A 43 -46.40 -6.58 12.48
C GLU A 43 -45.08 -7.36 12.55
N ASN A 44 -44.97 -8.39 11.70
CA ASN A 44 -43.71 -9.07 11.46
C ASN A 44 -42.74 -8.05 10.83
N GLU A 45 -42.04 -7.27 11.66
CA GLU A 45 -40.69 -6.83 11.34
C GLU A 45 -39.90 -8.12 11.07
N PRO A 46 -39.38 -8.34 9.85
CA PRO A 46 -38.48 -9.46 9.63
C PRO A 46 -37.32 -9.32 10.61
N ASP A 47 -37.20 -10.30 11.50
CA ASP A 47 -36.11 -10.43 12.46
C ASP A 47 -34.79 -10.56 11.67
N TYR A 48 -34.15 -9.44 11.38
CA TYR A 48 -32.86 -9.38 10.69
C TYR A 48 -31.70 -9.79 11.62
N ASP A 49 -31.97 -10.21 12.86
CA ASP A 49 -30.97 -10.47 13.90
C ASP A 49 -30.27 -11.84 13.82
N ASP A 50 -30.52 -12.69 12.80
CA ASP A 50 -29.85 -14.00 12.68
C ASP A 50 -29.04 -14.19 11.38
N VAL A 51 -28.54 -13.11 10.78
CA VAL A 51 -27.57 -13.26 9.68
C VAL A 51 -26.20 -13.66 10.23
N ARG A 52 -25.89 -14.95 10.13
CA ARG A 52 -24.59 -15.49 10.55
C ARG A 52 -23.58 -15.53 9.42
N CYS A 53 -22.32 -15.35 9.77
CA CYS A 53 -21.23 -15.56 8.83
C CYS A 53 -21.15 -17.04 8.42
N GLN A 54 -21.15 -17.31 7.11
CA GLN A 54 -21.03 -18.66 6.56
C GLN A 54 -19.69 -19.36 6.83
N LYS A 55 -18.67 -18.63 7.30
CA LYS A 55 -17.33 -19.17 7.54
C LYS A 55 -17.09 -19.53 9.00
N CYS A 56 -17.40 -18.61 9.93
CA CYS A 56 -17.19 -18.84 11.36
C CYS A 56 -18.48 -19.27 12.09
N GLY A 57 -19.65 -19.12 11.47
CA GLY A 57 -20.94 -19.43 12.09
C GLY A 57 -21.40 -18.43 13.15
N SER A 58 -20.64 -17.36 13.40
CA SER A 58 -20.97 -16.30 14.35
C SER A 58 -21.78 -15.18 13.69
N GLY A 59 -22.70 -14.58 14.45
CA GLY A 59 -23.39 -13.33 14.12
C GLY A 59 -22.78 -12.10 14.78
N GLU A 60 -21.78 -12.27 15.66
CA GLU A 60 -21.06 -11.15 16.31
C GLU A 60 -20.29 -10.32 15.28
N ASP A 61 -19.88 -9.09 15.60
CA ASP A 61 -19.19 -8.17 14.67
C ASP A 61 -20.01 -7.83 13.42
N ASP A 62 -21.30 -7.61 13.61
CA ASP A 62 -22.35 -7.29 12.64
C ASP A 62 -21.92 -6.13 11.72
N ASN A 63 -21.23 -5.14 12.31
CA ASN A 63 -20.70 -3.96 11.60
C ASN A 63 -19.62 -4.28 10.55
N GLN A 64 -19.06 -5.49 10.60
CA GLN A 64 -18.01 -6.00 9.70
C GLN A 64 -18.52 -7.18 8.88
N LEU A 65 -19.82 -7.47 8.91
CA LEU A 65 -20.48 -8.53 8.17
C LEU A 65 -20.99 -7.99 6.82
N LEU A 66 -20.59 -8.66 5.73
CA LEU A 66 -21.03 -8.37 4.36
C LEU A 66 -22.10 -9.34 3.90
N LEU A 67 -23.11 -8.84 3.20
CA LEU A 67 -24.06 -9.65 2.47
C LEU A 67 -23.64 -9.77 1.01
N CYS A 68 -23.79 -10.96 0.44
CA CYS A 68 -23.56 -11.19 -0.98
C CYS A 68 -24.79 -10.81 -1.81
N ASP A 69 -24.67 -9.88 -2.76
CA ASP A 69 -25.80 -9.44 -3.60
C ASP A 69 -26.39 -10.52 -4.52
N GLY A 70 -25.68 -11.64 -4.69
CA GLY A 70 -26.15 -12.79 -5.47
C GLY A 70 -26.86 -13.90 -4.67
N CYS A 71 -26.69 -13.96 -3.34
CA CYS A 71 -27.25 -15.07 -2.55
C CYS A 71 -27.60 -14.70 -1.10
N ASP A 72 -27.49 -13.43 -0.72
CA ASP A 72 -27.80 -12.84 0.58
C ASP A 72 -27.11 -13.49 1.80
N ARG A 73 -26.07 -14.30 1.56
CA ARG A 73 -25.30 -14.94 2.63
C ARG A 73 -24.33 -13.95 3.27
N GLY A 74 -24.24 -13.98 4.60
CA GLY A 74 -23.34 -13.19 5.42
C GLY A 74 -21.89 -13.69 5.45
N PHE A 75 -20.92 -12.78 5.39
CA PHE A 75 -19.49 -13.04 5.50
C PHE A 75 -18.77 -11.89 6.22
N HIS A 76 -18.06 -12.15 7.32
CA HIS A 76 -17.18 -11.13 7.89
C HIS A 76 -16.02 -10.79 6.94
N ILE A 77 -15.65 -9.52 6.86
CA ILE A 77 -14.51 -9.04 6.06
C ILE A 77 -13.19 -9.77 6.37
N PHE A 78 -12.99 -10.19 7.63
CA PHE A 78 -11.82 -10.94 8.10
C PHE A 78 -11.92 -12.45 7.92
N CYS A 79 -13.12 -12.97 7.69
CA CYS A 79 -13.38 -14.38 7.37
C CYS A 79 -13.23 -14.68 5.86
N LEU A 80 -13.21 -13.63 5.03
CA LEU A 80 -12.98 -13.74 3.60
C LEU A 80 -11.52 -14.08 3.27
N ARG A 81 -11.33 -14.70 2.11
CA ARG A 81 -10.04 -15.13 1.59
C ARG A 81 -9.97 -14.69 0.12
N PRO A 82 -9.20 -13.63 -0.21
CA PRO A 82 -8.34 -12.84 0.68
C PRO A 82 -9.13 -12.00 1.71
N ILE A 83 -8.48 -11.63 2.81
CA ILE A 83 -9.05 -10.77 3.86
C ILE A 83 -9.34 -9.39 3.26
N LEU A 84 -10.52 -8.83 3.53
CA LEU A 84 -10.86 -7.46 3.15
C LEU A 84 -10.52 -6.48 4.28
N PRO A 85 -9.87 -5.35 3.98
CA PRO A 85 -9.52 -4.34 4.99
C PRO A 85 -10.74 -3.51 5.44
N SER A 86 -11.74 -3.37 4.57
CA SER A 86 -12.98 -2.66 4.85
C SER A 86 -14.12 -3.21 4.00
N VAL A 87 -15.34 -2.84 4.36
CA VAL A 87 -16.54 -3.06 3.54
C VAL A 87 -16.36 -2.32 2.19
N PRO A 88 -16.48 -3.01 1.03
CA PRO A 88 -16.35 -2.39 -0.28
C PRO A 88 -17.57 -1.51 -0.60
N ASN A 89 -17.41 -0.56 -1.53
CA ASN A 89 -18.50 0.28 -1.96
C ASN A 89 -19.24 -0.36 -3.15
N GLY A 90 -20.56 -0.36 -3.08
CA GLY A 90 -21.40 -0.95 -4.11
C GLY A 90 -21.43 -2.48 -4.01
N SER A 91 -21.63 -3.14 -5.16
CA SER A 91 -22.02 -4.55 -5.14
C SER A 91 -20.87 -5.51 -4.82
N TRP A 92 -21.11 -6.43 -3.89
CA TRP A 92 -20.18 -7.48 -3.52
C TRP A 92 -20.78 -8.87 -3.69
N PHE A 93 -19.99 -9.77 -4.28
CA PHE A 93 -20.38 -11.15 -4.51
C PHE A 93 -19.43 -12.10 -3.79
N CYS A 94 -19.99 -13.06 -3.06
CA CYS A 94 -19.21 -14.08 -2.36
C CYS A 94 -18.45 -14.98 -3.34
N PRO A 95 -17.43 -15.72 -2.87
CA PRO A 95 -16.70 -16.72 -3.65
C PRO A 95 -17.57 -17.66 -4.52
N SER A 96 -18.76 -18.03 -4.05
CA SER A 96 -19.66 -18.90 -4.81
C SER A 96 -20.44 -18.19 -5.91
N CYS A 97 -20.71 -16.88 -5.77
CA CYS A 97 -21.48 -16.08 -6.72
C CYS A 97 -20.59 -15.28 -7.67
N SER A 98 -19.42 -14.85 -7.20
CA SER A 98 -18.38 -14.30 -8.03
C SER A 98 -17.82 -15.46 -8.84
N ASN A 99 -18.02 -15.46 -10.15
CA ASN A 99 -17.30 -16.35 -11.06
C ASN A 99 -15.81 -16.13 -10.81
N HIS A 100 -15.19 -16.97 -9.96
CA HIS A 100 -13.77 -16.91 -9.67
C HIS A 100 -13.04 -17.02 -11.00
N SER A 101 -12.60 -15.86 -11.48
CA SER A 101 -11.72 -15.79 -12.63
C SER A 101 -10.46 -16.50 -12.17
N LYS A 102 -10.25 -17.76 -12.60
CA LYS A 102 -8.98 -18.44 -12.37
C LYS A 102 -7.90 -17.45 -12.79
N ILE A 103 -6.99 -17.10 -11.88
CA ILE A 103 -5.90 -16.17 -12.19
C ILE A 103 -5.14 -16.78 -13.37
N THR A 104 -5.31 -16.20 -14.56
CA THR A 104 -4.64 -16.67 -15.77
C THR A 104 -3.26 -16.04 -15.78
N SER A 105 -2.23 -16.88 -15.76
CA SER A 105 -0.85 -16.42 -15.86
C SER A 105 -0.67 -15.59 -17.13
N PHE A 106 -0.06 -14.42 -16.99
CA PHE A 106 0.31 -13.60 -18.15
C PHE A 106 1.25 -14.41 -19.06
N PRO A 107 1.03 -14.42 -20.38
CA PRO A 107 1.86 -15.23 -21.27
C PRO A 107 3.34 -14.83 -21.16
N LEU A 108 4.21 -15.82 -20.96
CA LEU A 108 5.68 -15.65 -20.95
C LEU A 108 6.21 -15.46 -22.37
N VAL A 109 5.75 -14.41 -23.04
CA VAL A 109 6.16 -14.04 -24.40
C VAL A 109 6.82 -12.67 -24.32
N GLN A 110 8.11 -12.61 -24.65
CA GLN A 110 8.93 -11.41 -24.48
C GLN A 110 8.33 -10.17 -25.16
N THR A 111 7.75 -10.28 -26.35
CA THR A 111 7.11 -9.15 -27.04
C THR A 111 5.93 -8.60 -26.25
N LYS A 112 5.03 -9.47 -25.76
CA LYS A 112 3.89 -9.07 -24.94
C LYS A 112 4.32 -8.38 -23.65
N ILE A 113 5.39 -8.85 -23.02
CA ILE A 113 5.94 -8.25 -21.80
C ILE A 113 6.56 -6.88 -22.10
N VAL A 114 7.39 -6.78 -23.15
CA VAL A 114 7.99 -5.51 -23.59
C VAL A 114 6.93 -4.46 -23.90
N ASP A 115 5.87 -4.85 -24.61
CA ASP A 115 4.77 -3.96 -24.98
C ASP A 115 3.96 -3.55 -23.73
N PHE A 116 3.68 -4.50 -22.83
CA PHE A 116 2.94 -4.25 -21.58
C PHE A 116 3.67 -3.23 -20.68
N PHE A 117 4.99 -3.38 -20.51
CA PHE A 117 5.81 -2.51 -19.67
C PHE A 117 6.39 -1.30 -20.41
N ARG A 118 6.11 -1.15 -21.72
CA ARG A 118 6.65 -0.08 -22.59
C ARG A 118 8.18 0.02 -22.53
N ILE A 119 8.86 -1.13 -22.51
CA ILE A 119 10.31 -1.21 -22.37
C ILE A 119 10.97 -0.61 -23.62
N GLN A 120 11.92 0.29 -23.42
CA GLN A 120 12.70 0.89 -24.50
C GLN A 120 13.61 -0.18 -25.09
N ARG A 121 13.38 -0.52 -26.37
CA ARG A 121 14.30 -1.38 -27.12
C ARG A 121 15.54 -0.58 -27.47
N SER A 122 16.65 -0.82 -26.77
CA SER A 122 17.96 -0.48 -27.32
C SER A 122 18.16 -1.33 -28.58
N SER A 123 18.21 -0.70 -29.75
CA SER A 123 18.67 -1.35 -30.97
C SER A 123 20.00 -2.06 -30.70
N LEU A 124 20.04 -3.36 -30.95
CA LEU A 124 21.27 -4.14 -30.93
C LEU A 124 22.18 -3.67 -32.07
N SER A 125 23.04 -2.70 -31.79
CA SER A 125 24.35 -2.58 -32.43
C SER A 125 25.37 -2.97 -31.37
N GLY A 126 25.89 -4.19 -31.51
CA GLY A 126 27.01 -4.63 -30.70
C GLY A 126 28.20 -3.75 -30.98
N ASP A 127 28.64 -3.01 -29.96
CA ASP A 127 30.03 -2.61 -29.82
C ASP A 127 30.44 -2.92 -28.39
N LYS A 128 31.39 -3.86 -28.30
CA LYS A 128 32.09 -4.19 -27.05
C LYS A 128 32.88 -2.96 -26.62
N ILE A 129 32.41 -2.25 -25.61
CA ILE A 129 33.30 -1.39 -24.82
C ILE A 129 34.04 -2.29 -23.83
N ILE A 130 35.25 -2.70 -24.22
CA ILE A 130 36.25 -3.25 -23.32
C ILE A 130 36.71 -2.10 -22.42
N GLN A 131 36.29 -2.08 -21.15
CA GLN A 131 36.96 -1.26 -20.13
C GLN A 131 38.01 -2.11 -19.42
N ASP A 132 39.23 -1.98 -19.90
CA ASP A 132 40.43 -2.54 -19.29
C ASP A 132 40.81 -1.71 -18.06
N GLY A 133 40.19 -2.02 -16.92
CA GLY A 133 40.47 -1.40 -15.63
C GLY A 133 41.75 -1.95 -15.01
N LYS A 134 42.91 -1.42 -15.44
CA LYS A 134 44.21 -1.68 -14.76
C LYS A 134 44.12 -1.35 -13.27
N ARG A 135 44.11 -2.41 -12.45
CA ARG A 135 44.26 -2.37 -10.99
C ARG A 135 45.59 -1.72 -10.62
N ARG A 136 45.60 -0.43 -10.28
CA ARG A 136 46.70 0.20 -9.56
C ARG A 136 46.48 0.03 -8.06
N ARG A 137 47.23 -0.91 -7.46
CA ARG A 137 47.45 -0.99 -6.00
C ARG A 137 48.06 0.33 -5.53
N LYS A 138 47.41 1.01 -4.58
CA LYS A 138 48.06 2.01 -3.72
C LYS A 138 47.86 1.57 -2.27
N ARG A 139 48.96 1.22 -1.61
CA ARG A 139 49.00 0.88 -0.18
C ARG A 139 49.14 2.16 0.64
N SER A 140 48.29 2.21 1.66
CA SER A 140 48.44 2.77 3.02
C SER A 140 48.75 4.25 3.22
N GLY A 141 47.82 4.90 3.93
CA GLY A 141 48.04 6.08 4.76
C GLY A 141 46.92 6.15 5.80
N SER A 142 47.23 5.73 7.02
CA SER A 142 46.34 5.74 8.18
C SER A 142 45.86 7.16 8.50
N CYS A 143 44.55 7.37 8.48
CA CYS A 143 43.90 8.42 9.26
C CYS A 143 42.54 7.89 9.73
N LEU A 144 42.45 7.54 11.02
CA LEU A 144 41.22 7.15 11.67
C LEU A 144 40.37 8.40 11.94
N ILE A 145 39.76 8.93 10.88
CA ILE A 145 38.56 9.75 11.02
C ILE A 145 37.41 8.80 10.79
N VAL A 146 36.70 8.44 11.86
CA VAL A 146 35.40 7.77 11.75
C VAL A 146 34.44 8.80 11.17
N SER A 147 34.46 8.94 9.85
CA SER A 147 33.34 9.56 9.15
C SER A 147 32.15 8.63 9.41
N LYS A 148 31.13 9.15 10.10
CA LYS A 148 29.83 8.49 10.15
C LYS A 148 29.45 8.23 8.69
N LYS A 149 29.51 6.99 8.21
CA LYS A 149 29.05 6.62 6.87
C LYS A 149 27.64 7.17 6.74
N SER A 150 27.45 8.18 5.89
CA SER A 150 26.10 8.62 5.58
C SER A 150 25.36 7.41 5.02
N ARG A 151 24.14 7.17 5.53
CA ARG A 151 23.28 6.09 5.06
C ARG A 151 22.74 6.47 3.67
N LYS A 152 23.56 6.25 2.64
CA LYS A 152 23.23 6.50 1.23
C LYS A 152 22.27 5.42 0.71
N LEU A 153 21.27 5.81 -0.06
CA LEU A 153 20.37 4.88 -0.73
C LEU A 153 21.14 4.06 -1.77
N LEU A 154 20.74 2.80 -1.93
CA LEU A 154 21.35 1.89 -2.89
C LEU A 154 20.37 1.60 -4.04
N PRO A 155 20.87 1.48 -5.29
CA PRO A 155 20.02 1.00 -6.36
C PRO A 155 19.70 -0.48 -6.14
N PHE A 156 18.56 -0.94 -6.63
CA PHE A 156 18.31 -2.38 -6.67
C PHE A 156 19.28 -3.05 -7.65
N ASN A 157 19.56 -4.32 -7.39
CA ASN A 157 20.36 -5.13 -8.28
C ASN A 157 19.41 -6.11 -9.01
N PRO A 158 19.23 -6.03 -10.33
CA PRO A 158 18.36 -6.92 -11.12
C PRO A 158 18.93 -8.34 -11.21
N SER A 159 18.06 -9.34 -11.39
CA SER A 159 18.50 -10.72 -11.70
C SER A 159 19.37 -10.75 -12.95
N GLU A 160 20.50 -11.47 -12.90
CA GLU A 160 21.45 -11.55 -14.03
C GLU A 160 20.85 -12.28 -15.23
N ASP A 161 20.14 -13.37 -14.97
CA ASP A 161 19.42 -14.15 -15.98
C ASP A 161 18.24 -13.35 -16.58
N PRO A 162 18.26 -13.04 -17.90
CA PRO A 162 17.16 -12.38 -18.59
C PRO A 162 15.84 -13.14 -18.53
N THR A 163 15.89 -14.48 -18.53
CA THR A 163 14.69 -15.33 -18.45
C THR A 163 14.00 -15.13 -17.11
N ARG A 164 14.77 -15.14 -16.02
CA ARG A 164 14.24 -14.83 -14.69
C ARG A 164 13.64 -13.43 -14.58
N ARG A 165 14.24 -12.41 -15.23
CA ARG A 165 13.64 -11.06 -15.28
C ARG A 165 12.31 -11.04 -16.01
N LEU A 166 12.15 -11.82 -17.08
CA LEU A 166 10.87 -11.96 -17.78
C LEU A 166 9.81 -12.62 -16.90
N GLU A 167 10.16 -13.64 -16.13
CA GLU A 167 9.25 -14.27 -15.16
C GLU A 167 8.80 -13.29 -14.06
N GLN A 168 9.74 -12.50 -13.52
CA GLN A 168 9.45 -11.45 -12.55
C GLN A 168 8.44 -10.43 -13.10
N MET A 169 8.70 -9.91 -14.30
CA MET A 169 7.78 -8.99 -14.97
C MET A 169 6.42 -9.62 -15.31
N ALA A 170 6.40 -10.89 -15.75
CA ALA A 170 5.16 -11.59 -16.05
C ALA A 170 4.31 -11.83 -14.79
N SER A 171 4.94 -12.07 -13.63
CA SER A 171 4.22 -12.19 -12.35
C SER A 171 3.48 -10.90 -12.00
N LEU A 172 4.13 -9.75 -12.20
CA LEU A 172 3.51 -8.43 -12.01
C LEU A 172 2.40 -8.16 -13.04
N ALA A 173 2.63 -8.49 -14.32
CA ALA A 173 1.63 -8.32 -15.37
C ALA A 173 0.38 -9.19 -15.10
N THR A 174 0.57 -10.39 -14.54
CA THR A 174 -0.51 -11.27 -14.11
C THR A 174 -1.37 -10.60 -13.03
N ALA A 175 -0.74 -10.08 -11.99
CA ALA A 175 -1.43 -9.41 -10.89
C ALA A 175 -2.17 -8.16 -11.37
N LEU A 176 -1.53 -7.31 -12.16
CA LEU A 176 -2.14 -6.10 -12.74
C LEU A 176 -3.32 -6.44 -13.66
N THR A 177 -3.21 -7.50 -14.47
CA THR A 177 -4.31 -7.96 -15.33
C THR A 177 -5.48 -8.48 -14.48
N ALA A 178 -5.19 -9.26 -13.43
CA ALA A 178 -6.20 -9.79 -12.52
C ALA A 178 -6.95 -8.67 -11.76
N THR A 179 -6.26 -7.59 -11.38
CA THR A 179 -6.87 -6.41 -10.73
C THR A 179 -7.39 -5.37 -11.72
N ARG A 180 -7.33 -5.63 -13.04
CA ARG A 180 -7.73 -4.69 -14.11
C ARG A 180 -7.04 -3.33 -14.01
N THR A 181 -5.77 -3.33 -13.66
CA THR A 181 -4.95 -2.13 -13.46
C THR A 181 -3.93 -1.99 -14.58
N GLU A 182 -3.82 -0.80 -15.15
CA GLU A 182 -2.81 -0.46 -16.13
C GLU A 182 -1.44 -0.26 -15.47
N PHE A 183 -0.39 -0.72 -16.13
CA PHE A 183 0.97 -0.49 -15.64
C PHE A 183 1.39 0.98 -15.79
N SER A 184 1.91 1.57 -14.71
CA SER A 184 2.60 2.87 -14.71
C SER A 184 3.71 2.88 -13.68
N ASN A 185 4.88 3.41 -14.04
CA ASN A 185 6.00 3.67 -13.13
C ASN A 185 6.14 5.17 -12.77
N LYS A 186 5.08 5.95 -12.97
CA LYS A 186 5.07 7.40 -12.76
C LYS A 186 3.76 7.81 -12.10
N LEU A 187 3.83 8.83 -11.24
CA LEU A 187 2.64 9.55 -10.78
C LEU A 187 1.91 10.13 -11.99
N THR A 188 0.61 9.89 -12.06
CA THR A 188 -0.27 10.35 -13.14
C THR A 188 -1.24 11.39 -12.63
N TYR A 189 -1.52 12.41 -13.46
CA TYR A 189 -2.38 13.53 -13.12
C TYR A 189 -3.45 13.64 -14.19
N LEU A 190 -4.69 13.32 -13.83
CA LEU A 190 -5.83 13.39 -14.75
C LEU A 190 -6.53 14.76 -14.65
N PRO A 191 -7.15 15.24 -15.74
CA PRO A 191 -7.88 16.51 -15.74
C PRO A 191 -9.01 16.58 -14.69
N THR A 192 -9.61 15.45 -14.35
CA THR A 192 -10.70 15.34 -13.37
C THR A 192 -10.21 15.17 -11.93
N MET A 193 -8.90 15.11 -11.70
CA MET A 193 -8.26 14.84 -10.41
C MET A 193 -7.32 16.00 -10.03
N ALA A 194 -6.42 15.79 -9.07
CA ALA A 194 -5.46 16.82 -8.71
C ALA A 194 -4.49 17.11 -9.88
N PRO A 195 -4.26 18.39 -10.24
CA PRO A 195 -3.28 18.75 -11.25
C PRO A 195 -1.86 18.59 -10.69
N ARG A 196 -0.87 18.39 -11.57
CA ARG A 196 0.55 18.29 -11.17
C ARG A 196 1.04 19.51 -10.38
N SER A 197 0.51 20.70 -10.67
CA SER A 197 0.83 21.94 -9.96
C SER A 197 0.40 21.94 -8.49
N ALA A 198 -0.52 21.05 -8.09
CA ALA A 198 -0.90 20.89 -6.68
C ALA A 198 0.15 20.11 -5.87
N ASN A 199 0.93 19.23 -6.52
CA ASN A 199 1.98 18.47 -5.86
C ASN A 199 3.21 19.34 -5.60
N ARG A 200 3.17 20.08 -4.49
CA ARG A 200 4.25 20.95 -4.04
C ARG A 200 4.67 20.53 -2.64
N ALA A 201 5.88 19.99 -2.50
CA ALA A 201 6.42 19.51 -1.23
C ALA A 201 6.53 20.61 -0.14
N ALA A 202 6.60 21.88 -0.56
CA ALA A 202 6.57 23.01 0.36
C ALA A 202 5.25 23.18 1.13
N LEU A 203 4.17 22.50 0.70
CA LEU A 203 2.88 22.51 1.39
C LEU A 203 2.79 21.48 2.52
N GLU A 204 3.77 20.57 2.64
CA GLU A 204 3.79 19.54 3.67
C GLU A 204 3.84 20.17 5.06
N ARG A 205 2.92 19.76 5.93
CA ARG A 205 2.93 20.16 7.34
C ARG A 205 4.23 19.69 7.98
N GLU A 206 4.88 20.56 8.75
CA GLU A 206 6.19 20.30 9.38
C GLU A 206 7.37 20.13 8.41
N GLY A 207 7.13 20.27 7.09
CA GLY A 207 8.14 20.20 6.05
C GLY A 207 8.48 18.77 5.61
N MET A 208 8.92 18.63 4.37
CA MET A 208 9.31 17.36 3.78
C MET A 208 10.83 17.27 3.60
N GLN A 209 11.42 16.15 4.01
CA GLN A 209 12.85 15.92 3.84
C GLN A 209 13.26 15.97 2.36
N ILE A 210 14.35 16.68 2.08
CA ILE A 210 14.88 16.85 0.72
C ILE A 210 15.80 15.66 0.42
N ILE A 211 15.60 15.04 -0.74
CA ILE A 211 16.49 13.96 -1.18
C ILE A 211 17.90 14.53 -1.46
N SER A 212 18.95 13.82 -1.04
CA SER A 212 20.32 14.24 -1.37
C SER A 212 20.58 14.09 -2.87
N LYS A 213 21.57 14.84 -3.41
CA LYS A 213 21.94 14.73 -4.84
C LYS A 213 22.33 13.30 -5.22
N ASP A 214 23.16 12.67 -4.40
CA ASP A 214 23.59 11.28 -4.52
C ASP A 214 22.42 10.28 -4.53
N ASP A 215 21.43 10.49 -3.67
CA ASP A 215 20.25 9.63 -3.58
C ASP A 215 19.29 9.87 -4.75
N ALA A 216 19.20 11.11 -5.25
CA ALA A 216 18.43 11.45 -6.44
C ALA A 216 19.05 10.82 -7.70
N GLU A 217 20.37 10.81 -7.83
CA GLU A 217 21.08 10.09 -8.89
C GLU A 217 20.81 8.59 -8.82
N THR A 218 20.81 8.02 -7.61
CA THR A 218 20.50 6.61 -7.37
C THR A 218 19.06 6.27 -7.77
N LEU A 219 18.09 7.13 -7.41
CA LEU A 219 16.70 6.99 -7.84
C LEU A 219 16.55 7.09 -9.36
N ASN A 220 17.26 8.01 -10.01
CA ASN A 220 17.25 8.15 -11.46
C ASN A 220 17.85 6.92 -12.16
N LEU A 221 18.93 6.35 -11.61
CA LEU A 221 19.51 5.10 -12.08
C LEU A 221 18.47 3.96 -12.03
N CYS A 222 17.77 3.78 -10.91
CA CYS A 222 16.69 2.80 -10.79
C CYS A 222 15.59 3.00 -11.84
N LYS A 223 15.22 4.25 -12.14
CA LYS A 223 14.21 4.57 -13.18
C LYS A 223 14.69 4.18 -14.57
N GLN A 224 15.92 4.52 -14.93
CA GLN A 224 16.51 4.15 -16.21
C GLN A 224 16.63 2.62 -16.35
N MET A 225 16.97 1.91 -15.28
CA MET A 225 17.00 0.45 -15.24
C MET A 225 15.62 -0.16 -15.57
N MET A 226 14.55 0.36 -14.96
CA MET A 226 13.20 -0.12 -15.28
C MET A 226 12.80 0.19 -16.74
N GLU A 227 13.19 1.35 -17.29
CA GLU A 227 12.91 1.72 -18.68
C GLU A 227 13.58 0.76 -19.69
N ARG A 228 14.71 0.14 -19.34
CA ARG A 228 15.41 -0.90 -20.13
C ARG A 228 14.97 -2.34 -19.82
N GLY A 229 13.96 -2.54 -18.97
CA GLY A 229 13.47 -3.87 -18.60
C GLY A 229 14.29 -4.58 -17.51
N GLU A 230 15.14 -3.83 -16.81
CA GLU A 230 15.83 -4.29 -15.61
C GLU A 230 15.01 -3.92 -14.38
N CYS A 231 14.15 -4.84 -13.97
CA CYS A 231 13.30 -4.68 -12.79
C CYS A 231 14.04 -5.04 -11.48
N PRO A 232 13.57 -4.53 -10.33
CA PRO A 232 13.99 -5.06 -9.03
C PRO A 232 13.68 -6.56 -8.95
N PRO A 233 14.51 -7.36 -8.25
CA PRO A 233 14.39 -8.82 -8.25
C PRO A 233 13.25 -9.25 -7.33
N LEU A 234 12.01 -9.02 -7.77
CA LEU A 234 10.79 -9.23 -7.02
C LEU A 234 9.84 -10.13 -7.79
N MET A 235 9.11 -10.97 -7.08
CA MET A 235 8.04 -11.83 -7.61
C MET A 235 6.72 -11.45 -6.95
N VAL A 236 5.68 -11.29 -7.76
CA VAL A 236 4.31 -11.17 -7.26
C VAL A 236 3.71 -12.57 -7.16
N ILE A 237 3.24 -12.95 -5.98
CA ILE A 237 2.74 -14.28 -5.67
C ILE A 237 1.35 -14.17 -5.07
N TYR A 238 0.43 -15.01 -5.52
CA TYR A 238 -0.90 -15.10 -4.94
C TYR A 238 -0.90 -16.02 -3.71
N ASP A 239 -1.27 -15.48 -2.56
CA ASP A 239 -1.50 -16.17 -1.32
C ASP A 239 -3.01 -16.21 -1.04
N SER A 240 -3.53 -17.37 -0.63
CA SER A 240 -4.98 -17.54 -0.39
C SER A 240 -5.53 -16.68 0.75
N VAL A 241 -4.68 -16.24 1.68
CA VAL A 241 -5.08 -15.44 2.85
C VAL A 241 -4.83 -13.97 2.59
N GLU A 242 -3.64 -13.65 2.10
CA GLU A 242 -3.16 -12.27 1.94
C GLU A 242 -3.43 -11.68 0.54
N GLY A 243 -3.90 -12.48 -0.42
CA GLY A 243 -4.10 -12.03 -1.79
C GLY A 243 -2.78 -11.94 -2.56
N PHE A 244 -2.64 -10.95 -3.44
CA PHE A 244 -1.35 -10.72 -4.11
C PHE A 244 -0.34 -10.15 -3.12
N THR A 245 0.79 -10.83 -2.98
CA THR A 245 1.92 -10.47 -2.13
C THR A 245 3.19 -10.32 -2.98
N VAL A 246 4.22 -9.68 -2.42
CA VAL A 246 5.51 -9.51 -3.10
C VAL A 246 6.64 -10.15 -2.30
N GLU A 247 7.43 -10.99 -2.96
CA GLU A 247 8.59 -11.66 -2.38
C GLU A 247 9.88 -11.27 -3.08
N ALA A 248 10.96 -11.20 -2.32
CA ALA A 248 12.29 -10.99 -2.86
C ALA A 248 12.76 -12.24 -3.61
N ASP A 249 13.02 -12.13 -4.90
CA ASP A 249 13.55 -13.24 -5.71
C ASP A 249 15.08 -13.31 -5.72
N ARG A 250 15.72 -12.36 -5.04
CA ARG A 250 17.15 -12.35 -4.77
C ARG A 250 17.43 -11.61 -3.47
N PHE A 251 18.66 -11.72 -2.97
CA PHE A 251 19.09 -10.93 -1.81
C PHE A 251 18.98 -9.43 -2.12
N ILE A 252 18.35 -8.68 -1.21
CA ILE A 252 18.23 -7.22 -1.26
C ILE A 252 18.91 -6.66 -0.02
N LYS A 253 19.79 -5.68 -0.22
CA LYS A 253 20.58 -5.10 0.86
C LYS A 253 19.78 -4.01 1.59
N ASP A 254 20.10 -3.79 2.85
CA ASP A 254 19.63 -2.61 3.61
C ASP A 254 19.88 -1.31 2.81
N LEU A 255 18.92 -0.39 2.89
CA LEU A 255 18.86 0.90 2.18
C LEU A 255 18.70 0.81 0.66
N THR A 256 18.41 -0.37 0.10
CA THR A 256 18.07 -0.50 -1.32
C THR A 256 16.68 0.10 -1.61
N ILE A 257 16.61 0.96 -2.64
CA ILE A 257 15.35 1.43 -3.21
C ILE A 257 14.65 0.23 -3.87
N ILE A 258 13.47 -0.13 -3.37
CA ILE A 258 12.63 -1.20 -3.92
C ILE A 258 11.87 -0.67 -5.13
N THR A 259 11.06 0.37 -4.92
CA THR A 259 10.26 1.02 -5.96
C THR A 259 9.71 2.36 -5.47
N GLU A 260 9.26 3.21 -6.40
CA GLU A 260 8.41 4.37 -6.10
C GLU A 260 6.95 3.91 -5.96
N TYR A 261 6.22 4.41 -4.97
CA TYR A 261 4.78 4.21 -4.90
C TYR A 261 4.11 5.16 -5.89
N VAL A 262 3.35 4.63 -6.84
CA VAL A 262 2.80 5.40 -7.95
C VAL A 262 1.37 5.02 -8.25
N GLY A 263 0.66 5.96 -8.87
CA GLY A 263 -0.71 5.85 -9.30
C GLY A 263 -1.26 7.22 -9.68
N ASP A 264 -2.56 7.31 -9.81
CA ASP A 264 -3.23 8.58 -10.05
C ASP A 264 -3.20 9.45 -8.80
N VAL A 265 -2.87 10.73 -8.95
CA VAL A 265 -2.83 11.67 -7.83
C VAL A 265 -4.16 12.40 -7.74
N ASP A 266 -4.78 12.36 -6.56
CA ASP A 266 -6.01 13.07 -6.26
C ASP A 266 -5.91 13.87 -4.97
N TYR A 267 -6.91 14.71 -4.73
CA TYR A 267 -7.12 15.31 -3.43
C TYR A 267 -7.74 14.30 -2.47
N LEU A 268 -7.27 14.27 -1.22
CA LEU A 268 -7.76 13.35 -0.20
C LEU A 268 -9.29 13.49 0.01
N LYS A 269 -9.81 14.72 0.00
CA LYS A 269 -11.24 15.01 0.13
C LYS A 269 -12.12 14.37 -0.97
N ASN A 270 -11.56 14.08 -2.15
CA ASN A 270 -12.30 13.47 -3.25
C ASN A 270 -12.42 11.95 -3.08
N ARG A 271 -11.74 11.38 -2.08
CA ARG A 271 -11.58 9.95 -1.85
C ARG A 271 -12.06 9.53 -0.45
N GLU A 272 -12.84 10.38 0.22
CA GLU A 272 -13.39 10.10 1.56
C GLU A 272 -14.31 8.86 1.55
N ASP A 273 -15.06 8.69 0.47
CA ASP A 273 -15.95 7.56 0.23
C ASP A 273 -15.34 6.53 -0.74
N ASP A 274 -14.01 6.48 -0.89
CA ASP A 274 -13.35 5.49 -1.75
C ASP A 274 -13.09 4.19 -0.99
N ASP A 275 -13.32 3.04 -1.63
CA ASP A 275 -13.08 1.70 -1.08
C ASP A 275 -11.69 1.14 -1.44
N GLY A 276 -10.85 1.93 -2.09
CA GLY A 276 -9.51 1.57 -2.49
C GLY A 276 -8.64 1.15 -1.30
N ASP A 277 -8.32 -0.14 -1.25
CA ASP A 277 -7.47 -0.77 -0.24
C ASP A 277 -5.98 -0.38 -0.28
N SER A 278 -5.58 0.40 -1.28
CA SER A 278 -4.17 0.67 -1.58
C SER A 278 -3.88 2.17 -1.70
N MET A 279 -4.72 3.03 -1.11
CA MET A 279 -4.44 4.47 -1.11
C MET A 279 -3.18 4.80 -0.30
N MET A 280 -2.35 5.69 -0.83
CA MET A 280 -1.08 6.09 -0.20
C MET A 280 -0.98 7.60 -0.10
N THR A 281 -0.83 8.13 1.12
CA THR A 281 -0.69 9.56 1.35
C THR A 281 0.55 10.13 0.65
N LEU A 282 0.35 11.15 -0.18
CA LEU A 282 1.42 11.83 -0.93
C LEU A 282 1.88 13.11 -0.21
N LEU A 283 0.91 13.92 0.21
CA LEU A 283 1.12 15.25 0.80
C LEU A 283 0.09 15.48 1.91
N CYS A 284 0.57 15.76 3.13
CA CYS A 284 -0.28 16.14 4.26
C CYS A 284 -0.18 17.66 4.44
N ALA A 285 -1.11 18.41 3.88
CA ALA A 285 -1.07 19.86 3.94
C ALA A 285 -1.58 20.41 5.29
N ALA A 286 -1.20 21.64 5.62
CA ALA A 286 -1.78 22.36 6.76
C ALA A 286 -3.29 22.63 6.54
N ASP A 287 -3.66 22.97 5.30
CA ASP A 287 -5.04 23.02 4.83
C ASP A 287 -5.44 21.64 4.29
N PRO A 288 -6.33 20.89 4.97
CA PRO A 288 -6.70 19.53 4.58
C PRO A 288 -7.27 19.43 3.15
N SER A 289 -7.86 20.51 2.63
CA SER A 289 -8.42 20.54 1.27
C SER A 289 -7.36 20.44 0.17
N LYS A 290 -6.08 20.63 0.53
CA LYS A 290 -4.91 20.54 -0.35
C LYS A 290 -4.08 19.27 -0.13
N SER A 291 -4.47 18.41 0.80
CA SER A 291 -3.80 17.12 0.98
C SER A 291 -4.02 16.23 -0.24
N LEU A 292 -2.97 15.50 -0.61
CA LEU A 292 -2.96 14.65 -1.80
C LEU A 292 -2.73 13.19 -1.43
N VAL A 293 -3.35 12.31 -2.21
CA VAL A 293 -3.25 10.86 -2.09
C VAL A 293 -2.93 10.26 -3.46
N ILE A 294 -2.20 9.14 -3.45
CA ILE A 294 -1.95 8.29 -4.61
C ILE A 294 -3.02 7.19 -4.60
N CYS A 295 -3.74 7.08 -5.72
CA CYS A 295 -4.77 6.10 -5.97
C CYS A 295 -4.24 5.12 -7.04
N PRO A 296 -3.80 3.92 -6.65
CA PRO A 296 -3.26 2.93 -7.59
C PRO A 296 -4.35 2.06 -8.24
N ASP A 297 -5.62 2.46 -8.16
CA ASP A 297 -6.82 1.72 -8.61
C ASP A 297 -6.77 1.40 -10.11
N LYS A 298 -6.57 2.43 -10.95
CA LYS A 298 -6.57 2.33 -12.41
C LYS A 298 -5.18 2.17 -13.00
N ARG A 299 -4.18 2.84 -12.42
CA ARG A 299 -2.79 2.82 -12.87
C ARG A 299 -1.87 2.60 -11.69
N SER A 300 -0.95 1.65 -11.79
CA SER A 300 0.00 1.34 -10.71
C SER A 300 1.22 0.55 -11.20
N ASN A 301 2.19 0.38 -10.30
CA ASN A 301 3.25 -0.62 -10.41
C ASN A 301 3.14 -1.67 -9.28
N ILE A 302 4.24 -2.37 -9.02
CA ILE A 302 4.36 -3.41 -7.99
C ILE A 302 4.13 -2.91 -6.56
N ALA A 303 4.28 -1.60 -6.29
CA ALA A 303 4.22 -1.05 -4.93
C ALA A 303 2.88 -1.33 -4.24
N ARG A 304 1.78 -1.33 -5.00
CA ARG A 304 0.43 -1.59 -4.46
C ARG A 304 0.23 -3.02 -3.93
N PHE A 305 1.08 -3.96 -4.33
CA PHE A 305 0.98 -5.38 -3.93
C PHE A 305 1.91 -5.73 -2.76
N ILE A 306 2.64 -4.76 -2.20
CA ILE A 306 3.47 -4.99 -1.03
C ILE A 306 2.60 -4.85 0.21
N ASN A 307 2.58 -5.88 1.05
CA ASN A 307 1.67 -5.98 2.18
C ASN A 307 2.05 -5.09 3.36
N GLY A 308 1.05 -4.81 4.19
CA GLY A 308 1.22 -4.10 5.45
C GLY A 308 1.46 -5.05 6.61
N ILE A 309 2.11 -4.56 7.66
CA ILE A 309 2.19 -5.28 8.94
C ILE A 309 0.92 -5.11 9.77
N ASN A 310 0.64 -6.08 10.64
CA ASN A 310 -0.31 -5.88 11.74
C ASN A 310 0.34 -4.98 12.82
N ASN A 311 -0.20 -3.78 13.02
CA ASN A 311 0.33 -2.83 14.01
C ASN A 311 -0.03 -3.19 15.47
N HIS A 312 -0.97 -4.11 15.66
CA HIS A 312 -1.54 -4.50 16.94
C HIS A 312 -0.90 -5.76 17.53
N SER A 313 -0.13 -6.51 16.73
CA SER A 313 0.61 -7.69 17.19
C SER A 313 2.12 -7.47 17.21
N SER A 314 2.79 -8.00 18.23
CA SER A 314 4.25 -7.87 18.35
C SER A 314 4.98 -8.64 17.23
N ASP A 315 4.40 -9.75 16.77
CA ASP A 315 4.95 -10.53 15.67
C ASP A 315 4.72 -9.87 14.31
N GLY A 316 3.60 -9.16 14.13
CA GLY A 316 3.35 -8.33 12.94
C GLY A 316 4.44 -7.27 12.76
N LYS A 317 4.80 -6.55 13.81
CA LYS A 317 5.89 -5.56 13.78
C LYS A 317 7.25 -6.15 13.41
N LYS A 318 7.53 -7.41 13.78
CA LYS A 318 8.80 -8.08 13.43
C LYS A 318 8.89 -8.45 11.94
N LYS A 319 7.75 -8.56 11.24
CA LYS A 319 7.72 -8.85 9.79
C LYS A 319 8.22 -7.67 8.95
N GLN A 320 8.19 -6.45 9.47
CA GLN A 320 8.61 -5.26 8.73
C GLN A 320 10.04 -5.39 8.22
N ASN A 321 10.20 -5.25 6.91
CA ASN A 321 11.49 -5.24 6.24
C ASN A 321 11.61 -4.16 5.16
N VAL A 322 10.51 -3.50 4.81
CA VAL A 322 10.45 -2.32 3.95
C VAL A 322 9.94 -1.12 4.75
N LYS A 323 10.43 0.06 4.39
CA LYS A 323 10.00 1.35 4.95
C LYS A 323 9.44 2.23 3.84
N CYS A 324 8.27 2.81 4.09
CA CYS A 324 7.69 3.84 3.24
C CYS A 324 8.19 5.22 3.69
N VAL A 325 8.72 6.00 2.75
CA VAL A 325 9.36 7.28 3.05
C VAL A 325 8.99 8.32 1.99
N ARG A 326 8.60 9.51 2.44
CA ARG A 326 8.27 10.64 1.57
C ARG A 326 9.46 11.58 1.41
N PHE A 327 9.75 11.99 0.19
CA PHE A 327 10.85 12.90 -0.15
C PHE A 327 10.37 14.04 -1.03
N ASN A 328 10.94 15.21 -0.79
CA ASN A 328 10.91 16.33 -1.72
C ASN A 328 11.99 16.10 -2.78
N VAL A 329 11.55 15.84 -4.02
CA VAL A 329 12.41 15.67 -5.19
C VAL A 329 12.07 16.78 -6.17
N ASN A 330 12.98 17.75 -6.30
CA ASN A 330 12.82 18.92 -7.19
C ASN A 330 11.53 19.73 -6.95
N GLY A 331 11.08 19.83 -5.70
CA GLY A 331 9.88 20.57 -5.31
C GLY A 331 8.58 19.75 -5.30
N GLU A 332 8.61 18.51 -5.79
CA GLU A 332 7.47 17.59 -5.80
C GLU A 332 7.59 16.55 -4.68
N CYS A 333 6.46 16.14 -4.11
CA CYS A 333 6.41 15.00 -3.20
C CYS A 333 6.58 13.70 -3.98
N ARG A 334 7.36 12.77 -3.43
CA ARG A 334 7.58 11.42 -3.94
C ARG A 334 7.54 10.42 -2.79
N VAL A 335 6.93 9.27 -3.01
CA VAL A 335 6.85 8.19 -2.01
C VAL A 335 7.75 7.05 -2.46
N LEU A 336 8.73 6.68 -1.65
CA LEU A 336 9.68 5.61 -1.92
C LEU A 336 9.52 4.47 -0.92
N LEU A 337 9.56 3.24 -1.42
CA LEU A 337 9.69 2.03 -0.63
C LEU A 337 11.16 1.61 -0.61
N ILE A 338 11.75 1.51 0.59
CA ILE A 338 13.18 1.27 0.79
C ILE A 338 13.35 0.08 1.75
N ALA A 339 14.30 -0.81 1.46
CA ALA A 339 14.67 -1.88 2.39
C ALA A 339 15.19 -1.28 3.72
N SER A 340 14.62 -1.73 4.83
CA SER A 340 14.98 -1.27 6.19
C SER A 340 16.00 -2.17 6.90
N ARG A 341 16.31 -3.30 6.28
CA ARG A 341 17.32 -4.28 6.64
C ARG A 341 17.64 -5.14 5.42
N ASP A 342 18.63 -6.01 5.54
CA ASP A 342 18.87 -7.04 4.53
C ASP A 342 17.67 -8.01 4.44
N ILE A 343 17.25 -8.32 3.21
CA ILE A 343 16.11 -9.16 2.86
C ILE A 343 16.63 -10.37 2.08
N ARG A 344 16.28 -11.57 2.53
CA ARG A 344 16.72 -12.82 1.88
C ARG A 344 15.83 -13.16 0.69
N LYS A 345 16.35 -13.95 -0.24
CA LYS A 345 15.54 -14.56 -1.31
C LYS A 345 14.43 -15.42 -0.69
N GLY A 346 13.21 -15.31 -1.21
CA GLY A 346 11.99 -15.96 -0.74
C GLY A 346 11.31 -15.23 0.41
N GLU A 347 11.87 -14.12 0.89
CA GLU A 347 11.26 -13.37 1.98
C GLU A 347 10.19 -12.40 1.45
N ARG A 348 8.99 -12.43 2.05
CA ARG A 348 7.89 -11.49 1.76
C ARG A 348 8.22 -10.09 2.21
N LEU A 349 7.85 -9.11 1.41
CA LEU A 349 8.03 -7.69 1.72
C LEU A 349 6.83 -7.16 2.50
N TYR A 350 7.12 -6.55 3.65
CA TYR A 350 6.14 -5.88 4.49
C TYR A 350 6.61 -4.48 4.87
N TYR A 351 5.71 -3.51 4.81
CA TYR A 351 5.93 -2.17 5.37
C TYR A 351 4.80 -1.76 6.31
N ASP A 352 5.00 -0.66 7.03
CA ASP A 352 3.97 -0.11 7.90
C ASP A 352 3.05 0.81 7.10
N TYR A 353 1.81 0.37 6.86
CA TYR A 353 0.77 1.17 6.20
C TYR A 353 0.43 2.42 7.03
N ASN A 354 0.60 2.35 8.35
CA ASN A 354 0.31 3.42 9.29
C ASN A 354 1.56 4.18 9.74
N GLY A 355 2.63 4.15 8.93
CA GLY A 355 3.93 4.75 9.30
C GLY A 355 3.93 6.28 9.50
N TYR A 356 2.83 6.97 9.18
CA TYR A 356 2.63 8.40 9.41
C TYR A 356 1.26 8.69 10.02
N GLU A 357 0.18 8.25 9.36
CA GLU A 357 -1.21 8.37 9.81
C GLU A 357 -1.73 7.00 10.26
N HIS A 358 -2.53 6.94 11.33
CA HIS A 358 -3.12 5.69 11.84
C HIS A 358 -4.52 5.46 11.24
N GLU A 359 -4.60 5.50 9.91
CA GLU A 359 -5.87 5.54 9.18
C GLU A 359 -6.28 4.20 8.57
N TYR A 360 -5.35 3.25 8.49
CA TYR A 360 -5.57 1.95 7.86
C TYR A 360 -5.81 0.86 8.91
N PRO A 361 -6.94 0.12 8.85
CA PRO A 361 -7.23 -0.94 9.82
C PRO A 361 -6.35 -2.18 9.56
N THR A 362 -5.41 -2.48 10.47
CA THR A 362 -4.48 -3.62 10.32
C THR A 362 -4.69 -4.74 11.35
N HIS A 363 -5.75 -4.67 12.16
CA HIS A 363 -6.06 -5.66 13.21
C HIS A 363 -6.15 -7.10 12.68
N HIS A 364 -6.67 -7.25 11.46
CA HIS A 364 -6.92 -8.55 10.83
C HIS A 364 -5.79 -8.99 9.89
N PHE A 365 -4.69 -8.23 9.82
CA PHE A 365 -3.53 -8.62 9.03
C PHE A 365 -2.81 -9.80 9.68
N VAL A 366 -2.31 -10.71 8.83
CA VAL A 366 -1.68 -11.98 9.21
C VAL A 366 -0.29 -11.76 9.79
#